data_AF-A0A8C9GE67-F1
#
_entry.id   AF-A0A8C9GE67-F1
#
_cell.length_a   1.000
_cell.length_b   1.000
_cell.length_c   1.000
_cell.angle_alpha   90.00
_cell.angle_beta   90.00
_cell.angle_gamma   90.00
#
_symmetry.space_group_name_H-M   'P 1'
#
loop_
_entity.id
_entity.type
_entity.pdbx_description
1 polymer ?
#
loop_
_entity_poly.entity_id
_entity_poly.type
_entity_poly.pdbx_seq_one_letter_code
_entity_poly.pdbx_strand_id
1 'polypeptide(L)'
;IYNKKVPQEYIRNFCILAHIDSGKSTLADRFLELTKTIKKKKMQEQFLDMMSLEREKGITIKLKTVRMHYHNYIFNLIDTPGHFDFYHEVKRSLSVCEGAIFLIDGCKGIQSQTVNIFYELQKHKIKIIPVINKIDLNTCISNKIKADLLTKFNFKDNEILNISAKFGINVKDVLEKIVTDIPHPTINTNSFFRAVVFDSFFDQYKGVVLIIKILNGYLKKKQKVFFITKKKSYTIQEVGYLVPNEIKIKEMVAKKMDTSYPSVYCNIYSVNDKKCSELESALNKLKLNDSSFTFNINICETLGKGFTCGFNGLLHLNIIQERIKREYSIETIITAPSVNYLIKLKKEHMDKRRGIFIKTECANDQITFVYNMPLSEIVIDFLDKIKSCTKGYGSMCYADYVVYKPSDLLKINININNKNIESLSFVSHKSNYNEKAKMLVTKLKKLINPHQFLIVIQATLSSKVFVSEKIRPLKKNVTAKCYGGDITRRRKLIEKQNEGKKKMFSIGKVKLAPNIFTELFNLKRS
;
A
#
# COMPACT_ATOMS: atom_id res chain seq x y z
N ILE A 1 25.80 -14.04 32.29
CA ILE A 1 25.64 -12.56 32.16
C ILE A 1 24.17 -12.12 31.99
N TYR A 2 23.24 -12.99 31.60
CA TYR A 2 21.85 -12.64 31.24
C TYR A 2 20.82 -12.37 32.38
N ASN A 3 21.24 -12.10 33.62
CA ASN A 3 20.35 -12.17 34.80
C ASN A 3 20.16 -10.91 35.67
N LYS A 4 20.69 -9.74 35.30
CA LYS A 4 20.37 -8.49 36.02
C LYS A 4 19.20 -7.75 35.35
N LYS A 5 18.24 -7.27 36.16
CA LYS A 5 17.26 -6.24 35.73
C LYS A 5 18.07 -5.06 35.19
N VAL A 6 17.98 -4.77 33.89
CA VAL A 6 18.67 -3.63 33.32
C VAL A 6 17.90 -2.37 33.73
N PRO A 7 18.55 -1.39 34.40
CA PRO A 7 17.89 -0.14 34.76
C PRO A 7 17.39 0.59 33.51
N GLN A 8 16.27 1.31 33.63
CA GLN A 8 15.65 2.01 32.49
C GLN A 8 16.60 3.00 31.82
N GLU A 9 17.53 3.58 32.57
CA GLU A 9 18.56 4.52 32.13
C GLU A 9 19.47 3.97 31.03
N TYR A 10 19.59 2.65 30.93
CA TYR A 10 20.41 1.97 29.92
C TYR A 10 19.59 1.51 28.71
N ILE A 11 18.32 1.88 28.60
CA ILE A 11 17.46 1.53 27.47
C ILE A 11 17.41 2.71 26.50
N ARG A 12 17.53 2.43 25.20
CA ARG A 12 17.28 3.39 24.11
C ARG A 12 16.31 2.79 23.12
N ASN A 13 15.20 3.48 22.84
CA ASN A 13 14.27 3.09 21.78
C ASN A 13 14.37 4.10 20.64
N PHE A 14 14.69 3.61 19.46
CA PHE A 14 14.86 4.46 18.29
C PHE A 14 14.43 3.78 16.99
N CYS A 15 14.15 4.58 15.98
CA CYS A 15 13.81 4.11 14.65
C CYS A 15 14.77 4.68 13.59
N ILE A 16 14.93 3.99 12.46
CA ILE A 16 15.67 4.49 11.30
C ILE A 16 14.67 4.99 10.26
N LEU A 17 14.76 6.26 9.87
CA LEU A 17 13.91 6.89 8.87
C LEU A 17 14.77 7.42 7.71
N ALA A 18 14.33 7.16 6.48
CA ALA A 18 15.05 7.55 5.28
C ALA A 18 14.16 7.46 4.05
N HIS A 19 14.58 8.08 2.95
CA HIS A 19 14.02 7.81 1.63
C HIS A 19 14.29 6.36 1.18
N ILE A 20 13.58 5.90 0.15
CA ILE A 20 13.83 4.65 -0.57
C ILE A 20 15.29 4.59 -1.06
N ASP A 21 15.92 3.43 -0.91
CA ASP A 21 17.33 3.14 -1.23
C ASP A 21 18.40 3.93 -0.45
N SER A 22 18.05 4.71 0.58
CA SER A 22 19.08 5.42 1.37
C SER A 22 19.96 4.51 2.23
N GLY A 23 19.68 3.19 2.26
CA GLY A 23 20.47 2.18 2.96
C GLY A 23 20.03 1.90 4.40
N LYS A 24 18.72 1.98 4.69
CA LYS A 24 18.14 1.69 6.02
C LYS A 24 18.42 0.26 6.48
N SER A 25 17.99 -0.74 5.70
CA SER A 25 18.21 -2.16 6.01
C SER A 25 19.70 -2.47 6.17
N THR A 26 20.55 -1.92 5.29
CA THR A 26 22.00 -2.08 5.36
C THR A 26 22.60 -1.50 6.64
N LEU A 27 22.13 -0.33 7.09
CA LEU A 27 22.57 0.26 8.35
C LEU A 27 22.11 -0.59 9.55
N ALA A 28 20.86 -1.05 9.52
CA ALA A 28 20.32 -1.92 10.55
C ALA A 28 21.12 -3.22 10.68
N ASP A 29 21.50 -3.84 9.55
CA ASP A 29 22.35 -5.04 9.55
C ASP A 29 23.73 -4.79 10.16
N ARG A 30 24.33 -3.62 9.90
CA ARG A 30 25.60 -3.25 10.53
C ARG A 30 25.47 -3.05 12.03
N PHE A 31 24.36 -2.52 12.52
CA PHE A 31 24.11 -2.49 13.96
C PHE A 31 24.03 -3.89 14.56
N LEU A 32 23.37 -4.84 13.88
CA LEU A 32 23.31 -6.23 14.34
C LEU A 32 24.68 -6.90 14.40
N GLU A 33 25.56 -6.58 13.46
CA GLU A 33 26.94 -7.07 13.42
C GLU A 33 27.79 -6.49 14.55
N LEU A 34 27.79 -5.16 14.69
CA LEU A 34 28.63 -4.44 15.66
C LEU A 34 28.23 -4.75 17.10
N THR A 35 26.93 -4.94 17.35
CA THR A 35 26.40 -5.36 18.65
C THR A 35 26.61 -6.85 18.93
N LYS A 36 27.16 -7.62 17.98
CA LYS A 36 27.32 -9.08 18.04
C LYS A 36 26.00 -9.80 18.34
N THR A 37 24.87 -9.18 18.01
CA THR A 37 23.53 -9.76 18.21
C THR A 37 23.33 -10.98 17.30
N ILE A 38 23.97 -10.98 16.12
CA ILE A 38 24.01 -12.11 15.18
C ILE A 38 25.46 -12.53 14.96
N LYS A 39 25.71 -13.85 14.89
CA LYS A 39 27.03 -14.39 14.48
C LYS A 39 27.25 -14.11 13.00
N LYS A 40 28.43 -13.58 12.60
CA LYS A 40 28.78 -13.28 11.19
C LYS A 40 28.43 -14.40 10.18
N LYS A 41 28.58 -15.67 10.58
CA LYS A 41 28.23 -16.84 9.73
C LYS A 41 26.75 -16.95 9.36
N LYS A 42 25.84 -16.31 10.10
CA LYS A 42 24.40 -16.29 9.81
C LYS A 42 23.93 -14.99 9.13
N MET A 43 24.82 -14.03 8.91
CA MET A 43 24.45 -12.77 8.26
C MET A 43 24.26 -12.94 6.76
N GLN A 44 23.15 -12.42 6.26
CA GLN A 44 22.87 -12.19 4.84
C GLN A 44 22.77 -10.67 4.65
N GLU A 45 23.02 -10.16 3.45
CA GLU A 45 22.70 -8.75 3.14
C GLU A 45 21.18 -8.54 3.25
N GLN A 46 20.77 -7.41 3.83
CA GLN A 46 19.37 -7.10 4.13
C GLN A 46 18.71 -8.15 5.04
N PHE A 47 19.35 -8.45 6.17
CA PHE A 47 18.94 -9.53 7.06
C PHE A 47 17.55 -9.30 7.68
N LEU A 48 17.17 -8.04 7.90
CA LEU A 48 15.84 -7.68 8.38
C LEU A 48 14.74 -7.88 7.33
N ASP A 49 15.08 -7.85 6.05
CA ASP A 49 14.13 -8.09 4.96
C ASP A 49 13.93 -9.60 4.83
N MET A 50 12.88 -10.11 5.46
CA MET A 50 12.57 -11.54 5.51
C MET A 50 11.67 -11.99 4.37
N MET A 51 10.85 -11.08 3.83
CA MET A 51 10.00 -11.43 2.70
C MET A 51 10.81 -11.42 1.41
N SER A 52 10.59 -12.40 0.54
CA SER A 52 11.24 -12.46 -0.79
C SER A 52 10.95 -11.20 -1.63
N LEU A 53 9.78 -10.60 -1.45
CA LEU A 53 9.38 -9.38 -2.13
C LEU A 53 10.15 -8.13 -1.67
N GLU A 54 10.47 -8.05 -0.37
CA GLU A 54 11.29 -6.96 0.19
C GLU A 54 12.69 -6.98 -0.43
N ARG A 55 13.29 -8.17 -0.51
CA ARG A 55 14.63 -8.39 -1.08
C ARG A 55 14.70 -8.06 -2.57
N GLU A 56 13.71 -8.50 -3.36
CA GLU A 56 13.71 -8.27 -4.80
C GLU A 56 13.47 -6.79 -5.15
N LYS A 57 12.60 -6.11 -4.41
CA LYS A 57 12.31 -4.69 -4.63
C LYS A 57 13.26 -3.76 -3.89
N GLY A 58 14.11 -4.27 -3.00
CA GLY A 58 15.01 -3.46 -2.16
C GLY A 58 14.28 -2.50 -1.23
N ILE A 59 13.04 -2.81 -0.83
CA ILE A 59 12.21 -1.97 0.04
C ILE A 59 11.80 -2.72 1.31
N THR A 60 11.85 -2.04 2.44
CA THR A 60 11.22 -2.51 3.69
C THR A 60 9.71 -2.30 3.56
N ILE A 61 8.94 -3.39 3.63
CA ILE A 61 7.47 -3.37 3.48
C ILE A 61 6.80 -3.40 4.84
N LYS A 62 7.31 -4.24 5.76
CA LYS A 62 6.76 -4.37 7.10
C LYS A 62 7.74 -3.89 8.16
N LEU A 63 7.23 -3.12 9.11
CA LEU A 63 7.96 -2.73 10.32
C LEU A 63 8.59 -3.94 11.03
N LYS A 64 9.87 -3.84 11.36
CA LYS A 64 10.57 -4.91 12.08
C LYS A 64 11.27 -4.38 13.32
N THR A 65 11.06 -5.05 14.44
CA THR A 65 11.67 -4.64 15.71
C THR A 65 12.70 -5.61 16.19
N VAL A 66 13.84 -5.08 16.60
CA VAL A 66 14.95 -5.88 17.12
C VAL A 66 15.52 -5.27 18.38
N ARG A 67 15.73 -6.12 19.38
CA ARG A 67 16.55 -5.80 20.55
C ARG A 67 18.00 -6.21 20.32
N MET A 68 18.90 -5.26 20.54
CA MET A 68 20.35 -5.43 20.48
C MET A 68 20.97 -5.11 21.85
N HIS A 69 22.10 -5.74 22.14
CA HIS A 69 22.89 -5.46 23.34
C HIS A 69 24.19 -4.75 22.92
N TYR A 70 24.40 -3.55 23.43
CA TYR A 70 25.60 -2.77 23.15
C TYR A 70 26.24 -2.33 24.46
N HIS A 71 27.37 -2.93 24.83
CA HIS A 71 27.97 -2.79 26.16
C HIS A 71 26.95 -3.05 27.28
N ASN A 72 26.69 -2.04 28.12
CA ASN A 72 25.69 -2.10 29.20
C ASN A 72 24.29 -1.62 28.77
N TYR A 73 24.14 -1.17 27.52
CA TYR A 73 22.90 -0.63 26.98
C TYR A 73 22.07 -1.66 26.23
N ILE A 74 20.76 -1.49 26.29
CA ILE A 74 19.78 -2.21 25.48
C ILE A 74 19.24 -1.25 24.43
N PHE A 75 19.45 -1.60 23.16
CA PHE A 75 18.91 -0.87 22.03
C PHE A 75 17.68 -1.60 21.50
N ASN A 76 16.56 -0.90 21.43
CA ASN A 76 15.35 -1.38 20.75
C ASN A 76 15.24 -0.58 19.45
N LEU A 77 15.61 -1.22 18.34
CA LEU A 77 15.51 -0.67 17.00
C LEU A 77 14.15 -1.02 16.40
N ILE A 78 13.51 -0.02 15.82
CA ILE A 78 12.38 -0.18 14.91
C ILE A 78 12.84 0.18 13.49
N ASP A 79 12.95 -0.81 12.62
CA ASP A 79 13.20 -0.58 11.20
C ASP A 79 11.87 -0.23 10.51
N THR A 80 11.86 0.89 9.78
CA THR A 80 10.63 1.47 9.24
C THR A 80 10.62 1.48 7.72
N PRO A 81 9.43 1.35 7.11
CA PRO A 81 9.31 1.43 5.66
C PRO A 81 9.67 2.84 5.14
N GLY A 82 10.41 2.87 4.03
CA GLY A 82 10.85 4.11 3.38
C GLY A 82 9.85 4.72 2.41
N HIS A 83 8.78 4.01 2.09
CA HIS A 83 7.83 4.41 1.05
C HIS A 83 6.60 5.10 1.67
N PHE A 84 6.11 6.14 0.99
CA PHE A 84 5.00 6.97 1.42
C PHE A 84 3.70 6.18 1.73
N ASP A 85 3.38 5.16 0.94
CA ASP A 85 2.18 4.32 1.15
C ASP A 85 2.15 3.61 2.53
N PHE A 86 3.28 3.50 3.23
CA PHE A 86 3.38 2.94 4.58
C PHE A 86 3.57 4.00 5.67
N TYR A 87 3.21 5.26 5.38
CA TYR A 87 3.39 6.38 6.30
C TYR A 87 2.71 6.18 7.67
N HIS A 88 1.60 5.42 7.73
CA HIS A 88 0.97 5.05 9.00
C HIS A 88 1.88 4.20 9.89
N GLU A 89 2.72 3.33 9.32
CA GLU A 89 3.70 2.54 10.09
C GLU A 89 4.84 3.43 10.61
N VAL A 90 5.28 4.39 9.81
CA VAL A 90 6.27 5.40 10.21
C VAL A 90 5.75 6.21 11.40
N LYS A 91 4.52 6.75 11.32
CA LYS A 91 3.86 7.48 12.42
C LYS A 91 3.75 6.63 13.70
N ARG A 92 3.37 5.35 13.56
CA ARG A 92 3.30 4.42 14.70
C ARG A 92 4.67 4.23 15.35
N SER A 93 5.72 4.05 14.56
CA SER A 93 7.09 3.92 15.05
C SER A 93 7.54 5.16 15.81
N LEU A 94 7.27 6.35 15.26
CA LEU A 94 7.59 7.63 15.86
C LEU A 94 6.93 7.83 17.23
N SER A 95 5.67 7.39 17.38
CA SER A 95 4.95 7.48 18.66
C SER A 95 5.55 6.59 19.77
N VAL A 96 6.41 5.64 19.39
CA VAL A 96 6.97 4.60 20.25
C VAL A 96 8.45 4.86 20.55
N CYS A 97 9.15 5.66 19.76
CA CYS A 97 10.57 5.91 19.96
C CYS A 97 10.83 7.22 20.71
N GLU A 98 11.92 7.27 21.47
CA GLU A 98 12.42 8.50 22.11
C GLU A 98 13.38 9.28 21.18
N GLY A 99 13.92 8.61 20.16
CA GLY A 99 14.73 9.25 19.13
C GLY A 99 14.63 8.55 17.78
N ALA A 100 15.15 9.21 16.75
CA ALA A 100 15.16 8.69 15.39
C ALA A 100 16.47 9.04 14.69
N ILE A 101 16.95 8.08 13.90
CA ILE A 101 18.07 8.25 12.99
C ILE A 101 17.49 8.76 11.67
N PHE A 102 17.84 9.99 11.31
CA PHE A 102 17.43 10.62 10.07
C PHE A 102 18.51 10.40 9.02
N LEU A 103 18.34 9.34 8.23
CA LEU A 103 19.33 8.84 7.29
C LEU A 103 19.12 9.46 5.90
N ILE A 104 20.19 10.02 5.35
CA ILE A 104 20.19 10.71 4.05
C ILE A 104 21.19 10.02 3.14
N ASP A 105 20.80 9.83 1.88
CA ASP A 105 21.71 9.28 0.87
C ASP A 105 22.69 10.37 0.43
N GLY A 106 23.99 10.15 0.65
CA GLY A 106 25.06 11.07 0.30
C GLY A 106 25.17 11.37 -1.20
N CYS A 107 24.70 10.48 -2.07
CA CYS A 107 24.73 10.67 -3.52
C CYS A 107 23.47 11.37 -4.04
N LYS A 108 22.28 10.96 -3.54
CA LYS A 108 21.00 11.51 -4.01
C LYS A 108 20.68 12.87 -3.35
N GLY A 109 21.23 13.14 -2.17
CA GLY A 109 20.96 14.35 -1.40
C GLY A 109 19.56 14.38 -0.78
N ILE A 110 19.12 15.58 -0.40
CA ILE A 110 17.83 15.79 0.26
C ILE A 110 16.72 15.81 -0.79
N GLN A 111 15.87 14.79 -0.74
CA GLN A 111 14.71 14.63 -1.61
C GLN A 111 13.43 15.05 -0.87
N SER A 112 12.32 15.23 -1.57
CA SER A 112 11.04 15.60 -0.95
C SER A 112 10.55 14.66 0.15
N GLN A 113 10.71 13.35 -0.02
CA GLN A 113 10.29 12.41 1.02
C GLN A 113 11.13 12.59 2.29
N THR A 114 12.42 12.90 2.14
CA THR A 114 13.33 13.25 3.23
C THR A 114 12.80 14.47 4.00
N VAL A 115 12.31 15.48 3.28
CA VAL A 115 11.72 16.67 3.89
C VAL A 115 10.42 16.34 4.66
N ASN A 116 9.53 15.52 4.09
CA ASN A 116 8.30 15.12 4.77
C ASN A 116 8.55 14.33 6.06
N ILE A 117 9.54 13.43 6.02
CA ILE A 117 9.97 12.67 7.20
C ILE A 117 10.48 13.63 8.27
N PHE A 118 11.26 14.63 7.89
CA PHE A 118 11.77 15.63 8.84
C PHE A 118 10.66 16.44 9.52
N TYR A 119 9.65 16.90 8.76
CA TYR A 119 8.54 17.60 9.38
C TYR A 119 7.74 16.71 10.33
N GLU A 120 7.59 15.43 10.02
CA GLU A 120 6.93 14.49 10.92
C GLU A 120 7.75 14.27 12.20
N LEU A 121 9.07 14.19 12.08
CA LEU A 121 9.97 14.14 13.22
C LEU A 121 9.82 15.37 14.13
N GLN A 122 9.74 16.57 13.55
CA GLN A 122 9.55 17.80 14.31
C GLN A 122 8.22 17.81 15.07
N LYS A 123 7.12 17.32 14.48
CA LYS A 123 5.82 17.25 15.15
C LYS A 123 5.85 16.35 16.38
N HIS A 124 6.56 15.23 16.32
CA HIS A 124 6.64 14.25 17.41
C HIS A 124 7.61 14.64 18.54
N LYS A 125 8.38 15.73 18.40
CA LYS A 125 9.31 16.25 19.42
C LYS A 125 10.29 15.20 19.96
N ILE A 126 10.74 14.28 19.11
CA ILE A 126 11.75 13.27 19.48
C ILE A 126 13.16 13.73 19.11
N LYS A 127 14.20 13.18 19.75
CA LYS A 127 15.58 13.53 19.41
C LYS A 127 15.93 13.00 18.02
N ILE A 128 16.49 13.84 17.17
CA ILE A 128 16.87 13.49 15.80
C ILE A 128 18.40 13.40 15.72
N ILE A 129 18.91 12.29 15.16
CA ILE A 129 20.32 12.13 14.82
C ILE A 129 20.46 12.16 13.30
N PRO A 130 20.94 13.26 12.70
CA PRO A 130 21.14 13.35 11.25
C PRO A 130 22.38 12.56 10.81
N VAL A 131 22.20 11.67 9.83
CA VAL A 131 23.26 10.77 9.34
C VAL A 131 23.30 10.79 7.82
N ILE A 132 24.46 11.10 7.25
CA ILE A 132 24.73 11.04 5.81
C ILE A 132 25.39 9.70 5.51
N ASN A 133 24.72 8.88 4.71
CA ASN A 133 25.16 7.54 4.34
C ASN A 133 25.81 7.50 2.95
N LYS A 134 26.49 6.40 2.62
CA LYS A 134 27.13 6.14 1.32
C LYS A 134 28.28 7.10 0.97
N ILE A 135 29.06 7.49 1.99
CA ILE A 135 30.26 8.32 1.77
C ILE A 135 31.37 7.59 1.00
N ASP A 136 31.25 6.27 0.84
CA ASP A 136 32.17 5.43 0.07
C ASP A 136 32.09 5.63 -1.44
N LEU A 137 31.01 6.25 -1.92
CA LEU A 137 30.82 6.49 -3.35
C LEU A 137 31.46 7.82 -3.76
N ASN A 138 32.22 7.81 -4.85
CA ASN A 138 32.88 9.02 -5.40
C ASN A 138 31.88 10.11 -5.80
N THR A 139 30.61 9.75 -6.04
CA THR A 139 29.51 10.67 -6.34
C THR A 139 28.91 11.33 -5.09
N CYS A 140 29.44 11.07 -3.90
CA CYS A 140 28.91 11.61 -2.65
C CYS A 140 29.09 13.12 -2.56
N ILE A 141 28.01 13.84 -2.26
CA ILE A 141 27.96 15.30 -2.14
C ILE A 141 27.76 15.70 -0.66
N SER A 142 28.55 15.10 0.24
CA SER A 142 28.43 15.27 1.69
C SER A 142 28.47 16.74 2.13
N ASN A 143 29.40 17.52 1.58
CA ASN A 143 29.57 18.94 1.92
C ASN A 143 28.30 19.77 1.63
N LYS A 144 27.66 19.54 0.49
CA LYS A 144 26.43 20.24 0.11
C LYS A 144 25.27 19.84 1.01
N ILE A 145 25.13 18.54 1.29
CA ILE A 145 24.08 18.02 2.17
C ILE A 145 24.26 18.58 3.58
N LYS A 146 25.50 18.66 4.07
CA LYS A 146 25.82 19.26 5.38
C LYS A 146 25.40 20.73 5.41
N ALA A 147 25.74 21.51 4.39
CA ALA A 147 25.32 22.91 4.27
C ALA A 147 23.79 23.05 4.23
N ASP A 148 23.09 22.19 3.49
CA ASP A 148 21.62 22.17 3.44
C ASP A 148 21.03 21.81 4.83
N LEU A 149 21.62 20.87 5.58
CA LEU A 149 21.16 20.49 6.92
C LEU A 149 21.35 21.60 7.96
N LEU A 150 22.44 22.37 7.85
CA LEU A 150 22.70 23.51 8.72
C LEU A 150 21.71 24.65 8.43
N THR A 151 21.51 24.98 7.15
CA THR A 151 20.75 26.17 6.72
C THR A 151 19.24 25.96 6.70
N LYS A 152 18.77 24.81 6.17
CA LYS A 152 17.33 24.55 5.98
C LYS A 152 16.69 23.80 7.14
N PHE A 153 17.46 22.95 7.81
CA PHE A 153 16.96 22.04 8.85
C PHE A 153 17.40 22.44 10.27
N ASN A 154 18.20 23.50 10.40
CA ASN A 154 18.71 24.05 11.67
C ASN A 154 19.43 23.01 12.56
N PHE A 155 20.11 22.04 11.95
CA PHE A 155 21.01 21.14 12.69
C PHE A 155 22.32 21.83 13.05
N LYS A 156 23.03 21.32 14.06
CA LYS A 156 24.39 21.76 14.37
C LYS A 156 25.42 20.89 13.66
N ASP A 157 26.57 21.47 13.34
CA ASP A 157 27.62 20.76 12.60
C ASP A 157 28.11 19.51 13.32
N ASN A 158 28.19 19.59 14.66
CA ASN A 158 28.64 18.52 15.55
C ASN A 158 27.58 17.40 15.74
N GLU A 159 26.36 17.58 15.23
CA GLU A 159 25.30 16.57 15.29
C GLU A 159 25.28 15.67 14.04
N ILE A 160 25.85 16.13 12.92
CA ILE A 160 25.79 15.44 11.63
C ILE A 160 26.91 14.42 11.51
N LEU A 161 26.54 13.15 11.32
CA LEU A 161 27.48 12.04 11.16
C LEU A 161 27.58 11.59 9.71
N ASN A 162 28.82 11.39 9.24
CA ASN A 162 29.12 10.86 7.92
C ASN A 162 29.53 9.39 8.04
N ILE A 163 28.77 8.49 7.40
CA ILE A 163 28.99 7.04 7.50
C ILE A 163 28.94 6.32 6.16
N SER A 164 29.53 5.12 6.13
CA SER A 164 29.22 4.12 5.11
C SER A 164 28.66 2.87 5.77
N ALA A 165 27.35 2.65 5.63
CA ALA A 165 26.72 1.40 6.06
C ALA A 165 27.26 0.18 5.28
N LYS A 166 27.72 0.37 4.04
CA LYS A 166 28.26 -0.73 3.24
C LYS A 166 29.60 -1.22 3.77
N PHE A 167 30.51 -0.33 4.16
CA PHE A 167 31.84 -0.71 4.66
C PHE A 167 31.97 -0.67 6.19
N GLY A 168 30.95 -0.18 6.90
CA GLY A 168 30.96 -0.03 8.35
C GLY A 168 31.77 1.18 8.84
N ILE A 169 32.14 2.11 7.95
CA ILE A 169 32.92 3.31 8.28
C ILE A 169 32.05 4.24 9.15
N ASN A 170 32.57 4.64 10.31
CA ASN A 170 31.95 5.55 11.30
C ASN A 170 30.57 5.10 11.83
N VAL A 171 30.17 3.86 11.60
CA VAL A 171 28.89 3.33 12.12
C VAL A 171 28.93 3.19 13.65
N LYS A 172 30.11 2.99 14.23
CA LYS A 172 30.30 2.97 15.70
C LYS A 172 29.95 4.31 16.33
N ASP A 173 30.36 5.41 15.70
CA ASP A 173 30.08 6.77 16.18
C ASP A 173 28.57 7.01 16.27
N VAL A 174 27.78 6.43 15.35
CA VAL A 174 26.31 6.48 15.42
C VAL A 174 25.78 5.73 16.65
N LEU A 175 26.35 4.56 16.99
CA LEU A 175 25.97 3.81 18.19
C LEU A 175 26.30 4.60 19.47
N GLU A 176 27.42 5.29 19.50
CA GLU A 176 27.81 6.15 20.63
C GLU A 176 26.91 7.40 20.72
N LYS A 177 26.54 7.98 19.58
CA LYS A 177 25.57 9.09 19.48
C LYS A 177 24.19 8.69 20.01
N ILE A 178 23.77 7.45 19.76
CA ILE A 178 22.51 6.91 20.30
C ILE A 178 22.54 6.84 21.82
N VAL A 179 23.68 6.49 22.43
CA VAL A 179 23.81 6.44 23.90
C VAL A 179 23.72 7.85 24.50
N THR A 180 24.42 8.80 23.88
CA THR A 180 24.60 10.17 24.38
C THR A 180 23.39 11.06 24.16
N ASP A 181 22.83 11.05 22.95
CA ASP A 181 21.81 12.03 22.54
C ASP A 181 20.38 11.54 22.77
N ILE A 182 20.09 10.24 22.59
CA ILE A 182 18.72 9.72 22.72
C ILE A 182 18.38 9.55 24.21
N PRO A 183 17.25 10.11 24.70
CA PRO A 183 16.88 9.95 26.10
C PRO A 183 16.40 8.52 26.39
N HIS A 184 16.54 8.11 27.65
CA HIS A 184 15.97 6.84 28.11
C HIS A 184 14.44 6.96 28.22
N PRO A 185 13.69 5.85 28.08
CA PRO A 185 12.25 5.87 28.30
C PRO A 185 11.93 6.20 29.76
N THR A 186 10.88 7.00 29.99
CA THR A 186 10.35 7.31 31.31
C THR A 186 9.25 6.31 31.68
N ILE A 187 9.56 5.31 32.51
CA ILE A 187 8.58 4.30 32.92
C ILE A 187 8.29 4.46 34.42
N ASN A 188 7.06 4.84 34.77
CA ASN A 188 6.64 4.86 36.17
C ASN A 188 6.19 3.46 36.60
N THR A 189 7.03 2.78 37.37
CA THR A 189 6.83 1.40 37.86
C THR A 189 5.72 1.28 38.90
N ASN A 190 5.48 2.33 39.70
CA ASN A 190 4.45 2.36 40.76
C ASN A 190 3.04 2.70 40.28
N SER A 191 2.80 2.70 38.97
CA SER A 191 1.50 3.08 38.40
C SER A 191 0.82 1.92 37.66
N PHE A 192 -0.49 2.04 37.43
CA PHE A 192 -1.25 1.04 36.69
C PHE A 192 -0.58 0.75 35.34
N PHE A 193 -0.54 -0.54 35.00
CA PHE A 193 0.02 -1.04 33.76
C PHE A 193 -0.54 -0.30 32.53
N ARG A 194 0.33 0.42 31.82
CA ARG A 194 0.04 1.16 30.58
C ARG A 194 1.20 1.07 29.56
N ALA A 195 0.95 1.60 28.38
CA ALA A 195 0.90 0.70 27.27
C ALA A 195 0.92 1.34 25.85
N VAL A 196 1.85 0.95 24.94
CA VAL A 196 2.01 0.99 23.43
C VAL A 196 1.87 -0.35 22.59
N VAL A 197 1.07 -0.59 21.53
CA VAL A 197 0.92 -1.83 20.70
C VAL A 197 1.04 -1.25 19.33
N PHE A 198 2.19 -1.39 18.71
CA PHE A 198 2.43 -0.67 17.47
C PHE A 198 2.54 -1.61 16.27
N ASP A 199 2.64 -2.92 16.52
CA ASP A 199 2.54 -3.94 15.48
C ASP A 199 2.00 -5.27 16.04
N SER A 200 1.61 -6.16 15.14
CA SER A 200 1.20 -7.53 15.44
C SER A 200 1.53 -8.49 14.29
N PHE A 201 1.76 -9.74 14.63
CA PHE A 201 1.90 -10.81 13.63
C PHE A 201 1.23 -12.08 14.12
N PHE A 202 0.88 -12.96 13.18
CA PHE A 202 0.27 -14.24 13.49
C PHE A 202 1.33 -15.33 13.52
N ASP A 203 1.38 -16.07 14.62
CA ASP A 203 2.18 -17.29 14.79
C ASP A 203 1.24 -18.50 14.77
N GLN A 204 1.62 -19.57 14.07
CA GLN A 204 0.76 -20.75 13.90
C GLN A 204 0.50 -21.50 15.22
N TYR A 205 1.43 -21.43 16.18
CA TYR A 205 1.33 -22.12 17.47
C TYR A 205 0.85 -21.19 18.58
N LYS A 206 1.27 -19.91 18.55
CA LYS A 206 0.99 -18.93 19.61
C LYS A 206 -0.21 -18.03 19.31
N GLY A 207 -0.74 -18.08 18.09
CA GLY A 207 -1.82 -17.21 17.64
C GLY A 207 -1.34 -15.78 17.37
N VAL A 208 -2.18 -14.79 17.64
CA VAL A 208 -1.84 -13.37 17.42
C VAL A 208 -0.84 -12.91 18.47
N VAL A 209 0.40 -12.65 18.03
CA VAL A 209 1.47 -12.06 18.84
C VAL A 209 1.45 -10.55 18.66
N LEU A 210 1.43 -9.83 19.78
CA LEU A 210 1.43 -8.37 19.80
C LEU A 210 2.82 -7.83 20.10
N ILE A 211 3.28 -6.88 19.30
CA ILE A 211 4.51 -6.13 19.53
C ILE A 211 4.16 -4.82 20.21
N ILE A 212 4.81 -4.57 21.34
CA ILE A 212 4.35 -3.60 22.34
C ILE A 212 5.50 -2.75 22.87
N LYS A 213 5.21 -1.49 23.17
CA LYS A 213 5.97 -0.64 24.08
C LYS A 213 5.23 -0.50 25.39
N ILE A 214 5.98 -0.29 26.43
CA ILE A 214 5.51 -0.05 27.78
C ILE A 214 5.59 1.43 28.04
N LEU A 215 4.52 1.98 28.59
CA LEU A 215 4.55 3.31 29.16
C LEU A 215 4.76 3.22 30.67
N ASN A 216 3.98 2.39 31.36
CA ASN A 216 3.96 2.32 32.82
C ASN A 216 3.74 0.90 33.36
N GLY A 217 4.18 0.67 34.59
CA GLY A 217 3.94 -0.56 35.34
C GLY A 217 4.78 -1.74 34.84
N TYR A 218 4.30 -2.96 35.09
CA TYR A 218 4.95 -4.18 34.62
C TYR A 218 3.94 -5.22 34.10
N LEU A 219 4.44 -6.17 33.31
CA LEU A 219 3.66 -7.27 32.75
C LEU A 219 4.37 -8.59 32.96
N LYS A 220 3.62 -9.53 33.51
CA LYS A 220 4.09 -10.88 33.80
C LYS A 220 3.28 -11.91 33.06
N LYS A 221 3.86 -13.10 32.91
CA LYS A 221 3.14 -14.29 32.45
C LYS A 221 1.95 -14.55 33.38
N LYS A 222 0.82 -15.01 32.82
CA LYS A 222 -0.47 -15.24 33.51
C LYS A 222 -1.18 -13.99 34.04
N GLN A 223 -0.69 -12.78 33.77
CA GLN A 223 -1.40 -11.56 34.14
C GLN A 223 -2.63 -11.36 33.23
N LYS A 224 -3.75 -10.95 33.83
CA LYS A 224 -4.93 -10.50 33.08
C LYS A 224 -4.70 -9.07 32.61
N VAL A 225 -4.90 -8.84 31.31
CA VAL A 225 -4.85 -7.50 30.71
C VAL A 225 -6.19 -7.14 30.11
N PHE A 226 -6.55 -5.87 30.27
CA PHE A 226 -7.75 -5.32 29.68
C PHE A 226 -7.42 -4.59 28.37
N PHE A 227 -8.21 -4.84 27.33
CA PHE A 227 -8.15 -4.10 26.08
C PHE A 227 -9.20 -3.00 26.10
N ILE A 228 -8.75 -1.75 26.23
CA ILE A 228 -9.59 -0.55 26.33
C ILE A 228 -10.60 -0.48 25.18
N THR A 229 -10.15 -0.64 23.93
CA THR A 229 -11.01 -0.50 22.74
C THR A 229 -12.03 -1.63 22.59
N LYS A 230 -11.61 -2.88 22.81
CA LYS A 230 -12.48 -4.06 22.66
C LYS A 230 -13.32 -4.34 23.90
N LYS A 231 -13.06 -3.64 25.01
CA LYS A 231 -13.63 -3.88 26.34
C LYS A 231 -13.58 -5.35 26.77
N LYS A 232 -12.51 -6.05 26.40
CA LYS A 232 -12.29 -7.48 26.68
C LYS A 232 -11.01 -7.70 27.49
N SER A 233 -11.07 -8.64 28.42
CA SER A 233 -9.92 -9.12 29.18
C SER A 233 -9.33 -10.36 28.51
N TYR A 234 -8.00 -10.45 28.52
CA TYR A 234 -7.26 -11.60 28.03
C TYR A 234 -6.18 -11.96 29.04
N THR A 235 -5.89 -13.25 29.18
CA THR A 235 -4.79 -13.74 30.02
C THR A 235 -3.55 -13.91 29.17
N ILE A 236 -2.43 -13.35 29.62
CA ILE A 236 -1.17 -13.43 28.88
C ILE A 236 -0.54 -14.79 29.06
N GLN A 237 -0.32 -15.47 27.93
CA GLN A 237 0.33 -16.78 27.91
C GLN A 237 1.85 -16.65 27.97
N GLU A 238 2.43 -15.73 27.19
CA GLU A 238 3.87 -15.55 27.08
C GLU A 238 4.23 -14.08 26.89
N VAL A 239 5.43 -13.73 27.35
CA VAL A 239 5.99 -12.38 27.24
C VAL A 239 7.47 -12.52 26.91
N GLY A 240 7.96 -11.73 25.96
CA GLY A 240 9.35 -11.76 25.52
C GLY A 240 9.72 -10.60 24.63
N TYR A 241 11.00 -10.51 24.29
CA TYR A 241 11.54 -9.53 23.35
C TYR A 241 11.97 -10.24 22.07
N LEU A 242 11.95 -9.47 20.98
CA LEU A 242 12.35 -9.92 19.66
C LEU A 242 13.87 -9.76 19.52
N VAL A 243 14.54 -10.89 19.36
CA VAL A 243 15.93 -11.00 18.88
C VAL A 243 15.84 -11.53 17.45
N PRO A 244 16.81 -11.27 16.55
CA PRO A 244 16.72 -11.78 15.19
C PRO A 244 16.56 -13.31 15.20
N ASN A 245 15.45 -13.79 14.62
CA ASN A 245 15.01 -15.19 14.52
C ASN A 245 14.53 -15.90 15.80
N GLU A 246 14.50 -15.25 16.98
CA GLU A 246 14.04 -15.89 18.22
C GLU A 246 13.26 -14.93 19.13
N ILE A 247 12.18 -15.44 19.76
CA ILE A 247 11.49 -14.75 20.85
C ILE A 247 12.13 -15.21 22.16
N LYS A 248 12.90 -14.35 22.83
CA LYS A 248 13.46 -14.66 24.15
C LYS A 248 12.47 -14.25 25.24
N ILE A 249 12.05 -15.24 26.03
CA ILE A 249 11.00 -15.12 27.05
C ILE A 249 11.54 -14.42 28.30
N LYS A 250 11.09 -13.20 28.59
CA LYS A 250 11.20 -12.51 29.89
C LYS A 250 10.08 -11.48 30.04
N GLU A 251 9.70 -11.19 31.28
CA GLU A 251 8.63 -10.25 31.67
C GLU A 251 8.81 -8.87 31.01
N MET A 252 7.78 -8.38 30.31
CA MET A 252 7.81 -7.18 29.46
C MET A 252 6.44 -6.57 29.24
N VAL A 253 6.40 -5.25 29.31
CA VAL A 253 5.26 -4.41 29.60
C VAL A 253 4.69 -3.78 28.28
N ALA A 254 3.40 -3.39 28.16
CA ALA A 254 2.68 -3.27 26.86
C ALA A 254 1.56 -2.21 26.75
N LYS A 255 1.23 -1.69 25.50
CA LYS A 255 -0.09 -1.44 24.72
C LYS A 255 -0.90 -0.11 24.33
N LYS A 256 -0.88 0.45 23.09
CA LYS A 256 -1.91 1.10 22.22
C LYS A 256 -1.58 1.19 20.69
N MET A 257 -2.56 1.10 19.78
CA MET A 257 -2.53 1.58 18.36
C MET A 257 -3.87 2.24 18.00
N ASP A 258 -3.86 3.10 16.98
CA ASP A 258 -5.05 3.62 16.29
C ASP A 258 -5.29 2.86 14.96
N THR A 259 -6.56 2.62 14.64
CA THR A 259 -7.02 1.91 13.45
C THR A 259 -6.92 2.80 12.22
N SER A 260 -6.21 2.36 11.18
CA SER A 260 -6.25 3.03 9.87
C SER A 260 -7.51 2.61 9.12
N TYR A 261 -8.17 3.57 8.47
CA TYR A 261 -9.23 3.26 7.53
C TYR A 261 -8.61 3.01 6.15
N PRO A 262 -8.96 1.90 5.47
CA PRO A 262 -8.50 1.66 4.10
C PRO A 262 -9.06 2.75 3.19
N SER A 263 -8.18 3.36 2.39
CA SER A 263 -8.51 4.48 1.50
C SER A 263 -8.92 4.02 0.11
N VAL A 264 -8.51 2.82 -0.31
CA VAL A 264 -8.73 2.28 -1.65
C VAL A 264 -9.40 0.92 -1.58
N TYR A 265 -10.43 0.69 -2.38
CA TYR A 265 -11.12 -0.60 -2.47
C TYR A 265 -11.07 -1.17 -3.88
N CYS A 266 -10.73 -2.44 -4.05
CA CYS A 266 -10.84 -3.14 -5.33
C CYS A 266 -11.49 -4.52 -5.14
N ASN A 267 -12.11 -5.05 -6.19
CA ASN A 267 -12.55 -6.43 -6.18
C ASN A 267 -11.46 -7.32 -6.75
N ILE A 268 -11.14 -8.39 -6.04
CA ILE A 268 -10.19 -9.42 -6.43
C ILE A 268 -10.96 -10.71 -6.72
N TYR A 269 -10.77 -11.25 -7.91
CA TYR A 269 -11.31 -12.53 -8.36
C TYR A 269 -10.17 -13.48 -8.68
N SER A 270 -10.40 -14.79 -8.53
CA SER A 270 -9.47 -15.79 -9.06
C SER A 270 -9.66 -15.92 -10.58
N VAL A 271 -8.59 -16.13 -11.35
CA VAL A 271 -8.70 -16.49 -12.77
C VAL A 271 -9.37 -17.86 -12.93
N ASN A 272 -9.16 -18.75 -11.95
CA ASN A 272 -9.73 -20.10 -11.93
C ASN A 272 -10.76 -20.22 -10.80
N ASP A 273 -12.03 -20.47 -11.14
CA ASP A 273 -13.13 -20.62 -10.17
C ASP A 273 -12.85 -21.71 -9.11
N LYS A 274 -12.09 -22.75 -9.46
CA LYS A 274 -11.70 -23.84 -8.55
C LYS A 274 -10.77 -23.38 -7.42
N LYS A 275 -10.05 -22.26 -7.59
CA LYS A 275 -9.14 -21.69 -6.59
C LYS A 275 -9.77 -20.60 -5.71
N CYS A 276 -11.07 -20.37 -5.81
CA CYS A 276 -11.72 -19.33 -5.00
C CYS A 276 -11.70 -19.62 -3.49
N SER A 277 -11.78 -20.89 -3.08
CA SER A 277 -11.61 -21.30 -1.67
C SER A 277 -10.18 -21.10 -1.17
N GLU A 278 -9.20 -21.38 -2.02
CA GLU A 278 -7.78 -21.12 -1.74
C GLU A 278 -7.50 -19.62 -1.62
N LEU A 279 -8.11 -18.81 -2.48
CA LEU A 279 -8.01 -17.35 -2.43
C LEU A 279 -8.59 -16.81 -1.12
N GLU A 280 -9.75 -17.31 -0.68
CA GLU A 280 -10.34 -16.95 0.62
C GLU A 280 -9.41 -17.26 1.79
N SER A 281 -8.80 -18.44 1.77
CA SER A 281 -7.83 -18.87 2.78
C SER A 281 -6.58 -17.98 2.77
N ALA A 282 -6.06 -17.64 1.59
CA ALA A 282 -4.92 -16.73 1.42
C ALA A 282 -5.23 -15.33 1.95
N LEU A 283 -6.39 -14.76 1.61
CA LEU A 283 -6.81 -13.44 2.09
C LEU A 283 -7.00 -13.41 3.62
N ASN A 284 -7.56 -14.47 4.21
CA ASN A 284 -7.65 -14.60 5.66
C ASN A 284 -6.27 -14.61 6.32
N LYS A 285 -5.31 -15.39 5.79
CA LYS A 285 -3.93 -15.42 6.28
C LYS A 285 -3.23 -14.07 6.15
N LEU A 286 -3.45 -13.35 5.04
CA LEU A 286 -2.89 -12.01 4.84
C LEU A 286 -3.49 -10.99 5.80
N LYS A 287 -4.81 -11.01 6.02
CA LYS A 287 -5.52 -10.14 6.99
C LYS A 287 -5.06 -10.35 8.44
N LEU A 288 -4.66 -11.57 8.80
CA LEU A 288 -4.09 -11.83 10.13
C LEU A 288 -2.73 -11.16 10.33
N ASN A 289 -1.97 -10.94 9.25
CA ASN A 289 -0.63 -10.37 9.29
C ASN A 289 -0.60 -8.87 9.01
N ASP A 290 -1.59 -8.34 8.29
CA ASP A 290 -1.72 -6.94 7.93
C ASP A 290 -2.98 -6.34 8.54
N SER A 291 -2.79 -5.52 9.58
CA SER A 291 -3.88 -4.86 10.31
C SER A 291 -4.66 -3.83 9.49
N SER A 292 -4.11 -3.37 8.37
CA SER A 292 -4.70 -2.35 7.51
C SER A 292 -5.46 -2.93 6.31
N PHE A 293 -5.24 -4.21 6.01
CA PHE A 293 -5.95 -4.94 4.98
C PHE A 293 -7.34 -5.39 5.47
N THR A 294 -8.38 -5.10 4.70
CA THR A 294 -9.74 -5.57 4.98
C THR A 294 -10.31 -6.24 3.75
N PHE A 295 -11.20 -7.22 3.91
CA PHE A 295 -11.93 -7.79 2.79
C PHE A 295 -13.28 -8.34 3.19
N ASN A 296 -14.21 -8.33 2.24
CA ASN A 296 -15.57 -8.87 2.31
C ASN A 296 -15.85 -9.75 1.08
N ILE A 297 -16.79 -10.69 1.18
CA ILE A 297 -17.19 -11.55 0.05
C ILE A 297 -18.05 -10.75 -0.93
N ASN A 298 -17.80 -10.93 -2.23
CA ASN A 298 -18.58 -10.35 -3.32
C ASN A 298 -18.89 -11.45 -4.36
N ILE A 299 -20.11 -11.48 -4.90
CA ILE A 299 -20.52 -12.49 -5.90
C ILE A 299 -20.87 -11.75 -7.19
N CYS A 300 -20.23 -12.14 -8.30
CA CYS A 300 -20.48 -11.57 -9.61
C CYS A 300 -20.98 -12.65 -10.58
N GLU A 301 -22.00 -12.34 -11.38
CA GLU A 301 -22.55 -13.29 -12.37
C GLU A 301 -21.54 -13.74 -13.44
N THR A 302 -20.57 -12.89 -13.79
CA THR A 302 -19.63 -13.18 -14.88
C THR A 302 -18.30 -13.75 -14.43
N LEU A 303 -17.82 -13.35 -13.25
CA LEU A 303 -16.51 -13.71 -12.70
C LEU A 303 -16.62 -14.64 -11.49
N GLY A 304 -17.82 -15.07 -11.13
CA GLY A 304 -18.06 -15.94 -9.99
C GLY A 304 -17.84 -15.26 -8.64
N LYS A 305 -17.44 -16.06 -7.64
CA LYS A 305 -17.17 -15.60 -6.27
C LYS A 305 -15.84 -14.84 -6.25
N GLY A 306 -15.85 -13.62 -5.73
CA GLY A 306 -14.68 -12.79 -5.48
C GLY A 306 -14.72 -12.10 -4.12
N PHE A 307 -13.78 -11.18 -3.91
CA PHE A 307 -13.61 -10.49 -2.63
C PHE A 307 -13.43 -8.99 -2.86
N THR A 308 -14.23 -8.17 -2.19
CA THR A 308 -14.00 -6.72 -2.12
C THR A 308 -12.97 -6.45 -1.04
N CYS A 309 -11.79 -6.01 -1.46
CA CYS A 309 -10.61 -5.80 -0.62
C CYS A 309 -10.32 -4.31 -0.45
N GLY A 310 -9.97 -3.88 0.76
CA GLY A 310 -9.59 -2.51 1.13
C GLY A 310 -8.10 -2.41 1.48
N PHE A 311 -7.45 -1.36 0.97
CA PHE A 311 -6.02 -1.09 1.04
C PHE A 311 -5.75 0.36 1.46
N ASN A 312 -4.53 0.63 1.96
CA ASN A 312 -4.09 1.99 2.30
C ASN A 312 -3.76 2.84 1.06
N GLY A 313 -3.36 2.20 -0.04
CA GLY A 313 -2.91 2.85 -1.27
C GLY A 313 -2.62 1.86 -2.40
N LEU A 314 -2.17 2.37 -3.55
CA LEU A 314 -1.88 1.59 -4.76
C LEU A 314 -0.69 0.65 -4.60
N LEU A 315 0.39 1.05 -3.91
CA LEU A 315 1.52 0.15 -3.67
C LEU A 315 1.10 -1.01 -2.76
N HIS A 316 0.30 -0.72 -1.73
CA HIS A 316 -0.23 -1.74 -0.82
C HIS A 316 -1.07 -2.77 -1.60
N LEU A 317 -1.94 -2.32 -2.51
CA LEU A 317 -2.66 -3.21 -3.44
C LEU A 317 -1.72 -4.08 -4.27
N ASN A 318 -0.69 -3.48 -4.88
CA ASN A 318 0.28 -4.20 -5.72
C ASN A 318 1.07 -5.24 -4.94
N ILE A 319 1.46 -4.92 -3.70
CA ILE A 319 2.19 -5.84 -2.81
C ILE A 319 1.30 -7.01 -2.43
N ILE A 320 0.05 -6.77 -2.03
CA ILE A 320 -0.87 -7.87 -1.71
C ILE A 320 -1.13 -8.74 -2.94
N GLN A 321 -1.30 -8.15 -4.12
CA GLN A 321 -1.46 -8.90 -5.37
C GLN A 321 -0.25 -9.81 -5.64
N GLU A 322 0.96 -9.26 -5.55
CA GLU A 322 2.18 -10.04 -5.76
C GLU A 322 2.36 -11.14 -4.71
N ARG A 323 1.98 -10.88 -3.45
CA ARG A 323 2.00 -11.89 -2.39
C ARG A 323 1.02 -13.03 -2.67
N ILE A 324 -0.21 -12.72 -3.09
CA ILE A 324 -1.19 -13.74 -3.50
C ILE A 324 -0.63 -14.59 -4.65
N LYS A 325 -0.03 -13.93 -5.65
CA LYS A 325 0.54 -14.62 -6.82
C LYS A 325 1.73 -15.51 -6.45
N ARG A 326 2.64 -15.05 -5.59
CA ARG A 326 3.90 -15.74 -5.28
C ARG A 326 3.78 -16.73 -4.12
N GLU A 327 3.18 -16.33 -3.02
CA GLU A 327 3.08 -17.16 -1.81
C GLU A 327 2.03 -18.27 -1.98
N TYR A 328 0.96 -18.01 -2.74
CA TYR A 328 -0.16 -18.94 -2.87
C TYR A 328 -0.34 -19.48 -4.30
N SER A 329 0.46 -19.03 -5.28
CA SER A 329 0.35 -19.46 -6.68
C SER A 329 -1.06 -19.28 -7.27
N ILE A 330 -1.72 -18.18 -6.90
CA ILE A 330 -3.07 -17.83 -7.36
C ILE A 330 -2.96 -16.62 -8.30
N GLU A 331 -3.35 -16.80 -9.55
CA GLU A 331 -3.52 -15.68 -10.46
C GLU A 331 -4.85 -14.98 -10.19
N THR A 332 -4.78 -13.65 -10.05
CA THR A 332 -5.91 -12.83 -9.66
C THR A 332 -6.26 -11.79 -10.72
N ILE A 333 -7.56 -11.58 -10.91
CA ILE A 333 -8.13 -10.50 -11.70
C ILE A 333 -8.53 -9.40 -10.71
N ILE A 334 -7.95 -8.21 -10.88
CA ILE A 334 -8.26 -7.06 -10.04
C ILE A 334 -9.11 -6.09 -10.85
N THR A 335 -10.23 -5.63 -10.30
CA THR A 335 -11.03 -4.56 -10.94
C THR A 335 -10.39 -3.20 -10.68
N ALA A 336 -10.78 -2.19 -11.47
CA ALA A 336 -10.35 -0.82 -11.22
C ALA A 336 -10.57 -0.41 -9.75
N PRO A 337 -9.57 0.24 -9.11
CA PRO A 337 -9.70 0.69 -7.73
C PRO A 337 -10.78 1.76 -7.61
N SER A 338 -11.51 1.71 -6.50
CA SER A 338 -12.69 2.52 -6.20
C SER A 338 -12.66 3.00 -4.75
N VAL A 339 -13.58 3.90 -4.39
CA VAL A 339 -13.72 4.48 -3.06
C VAL A 339 -15.14 4.31 -2.56
N ASN A 340 -15.36 4.34 -1.25
CA ASN A 340 -16.69 4.23 -0.66
C ASN A 340 -17.52 5.50 -0.94
N TYR A 341 -18.75 5.31 -1.43
CA TYR A 341 -19.74 6.38 -1.60
C TYR A 341 -20.90 6.19 -0.62
N LEU A 342 -21.33 7.26 0.07
CA LEU A 342 -22.57 7.27 0.84
C LEU A 342 -23.70 7.81 -0.04
N ILE A 343 -24.71 6.98 -0.33
CA ILE A 343 -25.83 7.33 -1.18
C ILE A 343 -27.01 7.78 -0.30
N LYS A 344 -27.42 9.06 -0.40
CA LYS A 344 -28.71 9.52 0.11
C LYS A 344 -29.71 9.59 -1.05
N LEU A 345 -30.78 8.79 -1.00
CA LEU A 345 -31.88 8.83 -1.96
C LEU A 345 -32.81 10.00 -1.63
N LYS A 346 -32.50 11.23 -2.07
CA LYS A 346 -33.47 12.33 -2.13
C LYS A 346 -33.24 13.22 -3.36
N LYS A 347 -34.38 13.70 -3.91
CA LYS A 347 -34.48 14.70 -4.99
C LYS A 347 -33.90 16.03 -4.50
N GLU A 348 -32.90 16.51 -5.23
CA GLU A 348 -32.73 17.89 -5.70
C GLU A 348 -31.24 18.26 -5.83
N HIS A 349 -31.00 19.12 -6.79
CA HIS A 349 -29.72 19.52 -7.37
C HIS A 349 -28.67 19.96 -6.36
N MET A 350 -27.38 19.66 -6.64
CA MET A 350 -26.25 20.38 -6.06
C MET A 350 -25.04 20.42 -7.01
N ASP A 351 -24.28 21.50 -6.85
CA ASP A 351 -23.46 22.16 -7.86
C ASP A 351 -22.17 21.51 -8.36
N LYS A 352 -21.72 22.11 -9.47
CA LYS A 352 -20.59 21.78 -10.33
C LYS A 352 -19.23 21.73 -9.61
N ARG A 353 -18.57 20.59 -9.81
CA ARG A 353 -17.11 20.39 -10.02
C ARG A 353 -16.13 20.64 -8.85
N ARG A 354 -15.03 19.85 -8.91
CA ARG A 354 -13.62 20.17 -8.58
C ARG A 354 -13.12 19.99 -7.13
N GLY A 355 -11.81 19.76 -7.07
CA GLY A 355 -10.99 20.11 -5.93
C GLY A 355 -11.17 21.57 -5.57
N ILE A 356 -11.74 21.86 -4.40
CA ILE A 356 -11.81 23.23 -3.92
C ILE A 356 -10.45 23.55 -3.32
N PHE A 357 -9.70 24.41 -3.99
CA PHE A 357 -8.50 25.00 -3.39
C PHE A 357 -8.94 25.78 -2.15
N ILE A 358 -8.52 25.33 -0.97
CA ILE A 358 -8.91 25.94 0.30
C ILE A 358 -7.97 27.10 0.60
N LYS A 359 -6.66 26.81 0.59
CA LYS A 359 -5.62 27.77 0.93
C LYS A 359 -4.26 27.29 0.46
N THR A 360 -3.37 28.26 0.27
CA THR A 360 -1.94 28.04 0.16
C THR A 360 -1.31 28.45 1.48
N GLU A 361 -0.55 27.56 2.09
CA GLU A 361 0.33 27.90 3.21
C GLU A 361 1.76 27.90 2.68
N CYS A 362 2.41 29.07 2.73
CA CYS A 362 3.82 29.18 2.44
C CYS A 362 4.60 29.16 3.76
N ALA A 363 5.46 28.17 3.93
CA ALA A 363 6.41 28.11 5.04
C ALA A 363 7.78 27.67 4.49
N ASN A 364 8.82 28.47 4.71
CA ASN A 364 10.22 28.17 4.43
C ASN A 364 10.46 27.47 3.08
N ASP A 365 10.26 28.21 1.97
CA ASP A 365 10.38 27.74 0.57
C ASP A 365 9.39 26.65 0.13
N GLN A 366 8.48 26.18 0.99
CA GLN A 366 7.45 25.22 0.64
C GLN A 366 6.08 25.87 0.46
N ILE A 367 5.42 25.49 -0.63
CA ILE A 367 4.05 25.89 -0.93
C ILE A 367 3.15 24.67 -0.66
N THR A 368 2.48 24.69 0.49
CA THR A 368 1.49 23.67 0.82
C THR A 368 0.15 24.07 0.22
N PHE A 369 -0.27 23.35 -0.82
CA PHE A 369 -1.60 23.53 -1.38
C PHE A 369 -2.60 22.63 -0.68
N VAL A 370 -3.57 23.23 0.01
CA VAL A 370 -4.66 22.48 0.64
C VAL A 370 -5.83 22.42 -0.35
N TYR A 371 -6.07 21.23 -0.88
CA TYR A 371 -7.20 20.96 -1.77
C TYR A 371 -8.25 20.08 -1.08
N ASN A 372 -9.52 20.41 -1.29
CA ASN A 372 -10.63 19.52 -0.98
C ASN A 372 -11.03 18.74 -2.24
N MET A 373 -10.39 17.59 -2.48
CA MET A 373 -10.60 16.77 -3.68
C MET A 373 -11.34 15.46 -3.39
N PRO A 374 -12.17 14.97 -4.33
CA PRO A 374 -12.77 13.64 -4.23
C PRO A 374 -11.69 12.56 -4.29
N LEU A 375 -11.70 11.62 -3.33
CA LEU A 375 -10.73 10.53 -3.26
C LEU A 375 -10.72 9.67 -4.54
N SER A 376 -11.86 9.52 -5.21
CA SER A 376 -11.99 8.77 -6.47
C SER A 376 -11.11 9.28 -7.63
N GLU A 377 -10.83 10.59 -7.67
CA GLU A 377 -9.94 11.18 -8.69
C GLU A 377 -8.47 11.08 -8.29
N ILE A 378 -8.19 10.97 -6.98
CA ILE A 378 -6.83 10.84 -6.46
C ILE A 378 -6.31 9.41 -6.62
N VAL A 379 -7.20 8.41 -6.47
CA VAL A 379 -6.86 6.98 -6.51
C VAL A 379 -6.39 6.52 -7.90
N ILE A 380 -6.58 7.32 -8.96
CA ILE A 380 -6.17 6.99 -10.34
C ILE A 380 -5.12 7.99 -10.83
N ASP A 381 -3.87 7.53 -10.98
CA ASP A 381 -2.71 8.23 -11.57
C ASP A 381 -2.34 9.61 -10.98
N PHE A 382 -3.02 10.09 -9.94
CA PHE A 382 -2.81 11.44 -9.44
C PHE A 382 -1.47 11.60 -8.72
N LEU A 383 -1.09 10.62 -7.90
CA LEU A 383 0.19 10.62 -7.18
C LEU A 383 1.37 10.57 -8.16
N ASP A 384 1.26 9.76 -9.21
CA ASP A 384 2.29 9.64 -10.25
C ASP A 384 2.38 10.91 -11.10
N LYS A 385 1.24 11.53 -11.42
CA LYS A 385 1.20 12.85 -12.09
C LYS A 385 1.81 13.95 -11.24
N ILE A 386 1.50 14.02 -9.94
CA ILE A 386 2.12 15.00 -9.03
C ILE A 386 3.62 14.80 -9.02
N LYS A 387 4.09 13.57 -8.77
CA LYS A 387 5.52 13.26 -8.74
C LYS A 387 6.19 13.61 -10.08
N SER A 388 5.57 13.30 -11.20
CA SER A 388 6.09 13.65 -12.52
C SER A 388 6.21 15.18 -12.72
N CYS A 389 5.13 15.92 -12.49
CA CYS A 389 5.09 17.37 -12.67
C CYS A 389 6.02 18.14 -11.73
N THR A 390 6.26 17.60 -10.54
CA THR A 390 7.09 18.23 -9.51
C THR A 390 8.51 17.68 -9.47
N LYS A 391 8.95 16.90 -10.48
CA LYS A 391 10.27 16.23 -10.47
C LYS A 391 10.53 15.41 -9.20
N GLY A 392 9.46 14.84 -8.64
CA GLY A 392 9.44 14.06 -7.41
C GLY A 392 9.21 14.88 -6.15
N TYR A 393 9.21 16.23 -6.20
CA TYR A 393 9.15 17.05 -4.99
C TYR A 393 7.78 17.09 -4.31
N GLY A 394 6.72 16.92 -5.10
CA GLY A 394 5.35 16.96 -4.67
C GLY A 394 4.99 15.72 -3.88
N SER A 395 4.59 15.93 -2.64
CA SER A 395 3.99 14.93 -1.79
C SER A 395 2.55 15.29 -1.49
N MET A 396 1.74 14.27 -1.30
CA MET A 396 0.31 14.45 -1.05
C MET A 396 -0.08 13.62 0.16
N CYS A 397 -0.48 14.30 1.23
CA CYS A 397 -1.01 13.66 2.43
C CYS A 397 -2.51 13.91 2.50
N TYR A 398 -3.25 12.90 2.96
CA TYR A 398 -4.66 13.06 3.32
C TYR A 398 -4.75 13.48 4.79
N ALA A 399 -5.76 14.29 5.13
CA ALA A 399 -6.11 14.50 6.52
C ALA A 399 -6.75 13.21 7.11
N ASP A 400 -6.59 12.99 8.42
CA ASP A 400 -7.03 11.76 9.11
C ASP A 400 -8.57 11.57 9.15
N TYR A 401 -9.35 12.44 8.51
CA TYR A 401 -10.81 12.38 8.45
C TYR A 401 -11.34 12.51 7.01
N VAL A 402 -12.13 11.53 6.58
CA VAL A 402 -12.84 11.55 5.29
C VAL A 402 -14.16 12.28 5.48
N VAL A 403 -14.32 13.43 4.81
CA VAL A 403 -15.59 14.18 4.78
C VAL A 403 -16.37 13.78 3.54
N TYR A 404 -17.55 13.21 3.73
CA TYR A 404 -18.46 12.91 2.63
C TYR A 404 -19.14 14.20 2.14
N LYS A 405 -19.06 14.44 0.83
CA LYS A 405 -19.74 15.57 0.17
C LYS A 405 -20.70 15.08 -0.91
N PRO A 406 -21.81 15.80 -1.14
CA PRO A 406 -22.69 15.51 -2.27
C PRO A 406 -21.95 15.74 -3.59
N SER A 407 -22.18 14.87 -4.57
CA SER A 407 -21.55 14.93 -5.89
C SER A 407 -22.45 14.33 -6.96
N ASP A 408 -22.43 14.92 -8.16
CA ASP A 408 -23.21 14.49 -9.34
C ASP A 408 -22.64 13.21 -9.96
N LEU A 409 -22.90 12.09 -9.29
CA LEU A 409 -22.44 10.77 -9.69
C LEU A 409 -23.53 10.03 -10.48
N LEU A 410 -23.11 9.42 -11.59
CA LEU A 410 -23.94 8.59 -12.44
C LEU A 410 -23.39 7.16 -12.47
N LYS A 411 -24.26 6.17 -12.29
CA LYS A 411 -23.93 4.77 -12.52
C LYS A 411 -24.03 4.48 -14.03
N ILE A 412 -22.91 4.11 -14.64
CA ILE A 412 -22.84 3.71 -16.05
C ILE A 412 -22.85 2.19 -16.11
N ASN A 413 -23.81 1.65 -16.86
CA ASN A 413 -23.94 0.22 -17.10
C ASN A 413 -23.36 -0.12 -18.48
N ILE A 414 -22.55 -1.18 -18.56
CA ILE A 414 -21.98 -1.67 -19.82
C ILE A 414 -22.74 -2.90 -20.27
N ASN A 415 -23.36 -2.81 -21.45
CA ASN A 415 -24.19 -3.86 -22.02
C ASN A 415 -23.52 -4.47 -23.24
N ILE A 416 -23.54 -5.80 -23.35
CA ILE A 416 -23.15 -6.54 -24.56
C ILE A 416 -24.38 -7.31 -25.05
N ASN A 417 -24.80 -7.07 -26.30
CA ASN A 417 -26.04 -7.61 -26.88
C ASN A 417 -27.25 -7.44 -25.94
N ASN A 418 -27.43 -6.22 -25.42
CA ASN A 418 -28.48 -5.84 -24.47
C ASN A 418 -28.43 -6.52 -23.09
N LYS A 419 -27.46 -7.41 -22.83
CA LYS A 419 -27.23 -7.97 -21.50
C LYS A 419 -26.28 -7.06 -20.72
N ASN A 420 -26.72 -6.57 -19.55
CA ASN A 420 -25.88 -5.81 -18.65
C ASN A 420 -24.79 -6.70 -18.03
N ILE A 421 -23.56 -6.17 -17.98
CA ILE A 421 -22.41 -6.81 -17.35
C ILE A 421 -21.99 -5.98 -16.15
N GLU A 422 -22.37 -6.46 -14.96
CA GLU A 422 -22.19 -5.72 -13.72
C GLU A 422 -20.72 -5.48 -13.36
N SER A 423 -19.84 -6.45 -13.64
CA SER A 423 -18.38 -6.34 -13.40
C SER A 423 -17.68 -5.21 -14.17
N LEU A 424 -18.28 -4.76 -15.28
CA LEU A 424 -17.77 -3.65 -16.11
C LEU A 424 -18.50 -2.33 -15.83
N SER A 425 -19.54 -2.37 -15.01
CA SER A 425 -20.32 -1.17 -14.66
C SER A 425 -19.55 -0.36 -13.62
N PHE A 426 -19.52 0.96 -13.80
CA PHE A 426 -18.74 1.84 -12.93
C PHE A 426 -19.49 3.14 -12.63
N VAL A 427 -19.12 3.79 -11.54
CA VAL A 427 -19.64 5.11 -11.16
C VAL A 427 -18.70 6.17 -11.70
N SER A 428 -19.25 7.17 -12.38
CA SER A 428 -18.48 8.32 -12.85
C SER A 428 -19.24 9.62 -12.68
N HIS A 429 -18.50 10.71 -12.62
CA HIS A 429 -19.09 12.03 -12.54
C HIS A 429 -19.73 12.44 -13.88
N LYS A 430 -20.81 13.23 -13.82
CA LYS A 430 -21.58 13.71 -14.98
C LYS A 430 -20.75 14.49 -16.02
N SER A 431 -19.59 15.03 -15.67
CA SER A 431 -18.72 15.73 -16.62
C SER A 431 -17.89 14.81 -17.52
N ASN A 432 -17.42 13.67 -17.00
CA ASN A 432 -16.38 12.86 -17.66
C ASN A 432 -16.87 11.47 -18.07
N TYR A 433 -18.12 11.12 -17.73
CA TYR A 433 -18.64 9.77 -17.99
C TYR A 433 -18.62 9.41 -19.48
N ASN A 434 -18.84 10.36 -20.38
CA ASN A 434 -18.90 10.08 -21.82
C ASN A 434 -17.54 9.66 -22.38
N GLU A 435 -16.47 10.38 -22.03
CA GLU A 435 -15.10 10.05 -22.44
C GLU A 435 -14.64 8.72 -21.85
N LYS A 436 -14.83 8.53 -20.54
CA LYS A 436 -14.46 7.27 -19.84
C LYS A 436 -15.20 6.07 -20.44
N ALA A 437 -16.49 6.20 -20.71
CA ALA A 437 -17.28 5.13 -21.34
C ALA A 437 -16.83 4.85 -22.79
N LYS A 438 -16.57 5.89 -23.59
CA LYS A 438 -16.06 5.73 -24.97
C LYS A 438 -14.72 5.01 -24.99
N MET A 439 -13.81 5.36 -24.09
CA MET A 439 -12.51 4.68 -23.95
C MET A 439 -12.68 3.21 -23.58
N LEU A 440 -13.56 2.89 -22.64
CA LEU A 440 -13.79 1.51 -22.20
C LEU A 440 -14.44 0.66 -23.31
N VAL A 441 -15.47 1.19 -23.98
CA VAL A 441 -16.18 0.50 -25.07
C VAL A 441 -15.25 0.26 -26.28
N THR A 442 -14.39 1.22 -26.62
CA THR A 442 -13.41 1.06 -27.71
C THR A 442 -12.31 0.05 -27.36
N LYS A 443 -11.85 0.00 -26.11
CA LYS A 443 -10.95 -1.06 -25.63
C LYS A 443 -11.60 -2.43 -25.73
N LEU A 444 -12.84 -2.60 -25.23
CA LEU A 444 -13.59 -3.86 -25.32
C LEU A 444 -13.74 -4.35 -26.76
N LYS A 445 -14.01 -3.44 -27.71
CA LYS A 445 -14.11 -3.76 -29.14
C LYS A 445 -12.84 -4.41 -29.70
N LYS A 446 -11.66 -3.99 -29.23
CA LYS A 446 -10.38 -4.54 -29.67
C LYS A 446 -10.09 -5.91 -29.06
N LEU A 447 -10.58 -6.17 -27.84
CA LEU A 447 -10.30 -7.39 -27.09
C LEU A 447 -11.26 -8.54 -27.40
N ILE A 448 -12.50 -8.24 -27.81
CA ILE A 448 -13.51 -9.25 -28.11
C ILE A 448 -13.31 -9.77 -29.54
N ASN A 449 -13.07 -11.07 -29.66
CA ASN A 449 -12.96 -11.73 -30.96
C ASN A 449 -14.29 -11.68 -31.74
N PRO A 450 -14.25 -11.50 -33.08
CA PRO A 450 -15.46 -11.53 -33.90
C PRO A 450 -16.16 -12.89 -33.86
N HIS A 451 -17.49 -12.88 -33.73
CA HIS A 451 -18.33 -14.08 -33.80
C HIS A 451 -19.06 -14.19 -35.15
N GLN A 452 -19.84 -15.26 -35.34
CA GLN A 452 -20.67 -15.44 -36.54
C GLN A 452 -21.87 -14.48 -36.61
N PHE A 453 -22.24 -13.85 -35.50
CA PHE A 453 -23.30 -12.86 -35.37
C PHE A 453 -22.76 -11.49 -34.94
N LEU A 454 -23.57 -10.44 -35.12
CA LEU A 454 -23.19 -9.07 -34.77
C LEU A 454 -23.03 -8.94 -33.25
N ILE A 455 -21.94 -8.34 -32.77
CA ILE A 455 -21.81 -8.01 -31.35
C ILE A 455 -21.95 -6.51 -31.20
N VAL A 456 -22.86 -6.10 -30.32
CA VAL A 456 -23.15 -4.70 -30.02
C VAL A 456 -22.72 -4.44 -28.58
N ILE A 457 -21.75 -3.54 -28.39
CA ILE A 457 -21.26 -3.10 -27.09
C ILE A 457 -21.83 -1.70 -26.85
N GLN A 458 -22.46 -1.49 -25.71
CA GLN A 458 -23.16 -0.25 -25.39
C GLN A 458 -22.84 0.20 -23.97
N ALA A 459 -22.72 1.52 -23.79
CA ALA A 459 -22.78 2.13 -22.47
C ALA A 459 -24.15 2.80 -22.30
N THR A 460 -24.78 2.51 -21.17
CA THR A 460 -26.13 2.97 -20.84
C THR A 460 -26.15 3.72 -19.51
N LEU A 461 -26.97 4.77 -19.47
CA LEU A 461 -27.38 5.46 -18.25
C LEU A 461 -28.79 4.98 -17.94
N SER A 462 -28.90 4.11 -16.93
CA SER A 462 -30.12 3.35 -16.66
C SER A 462 -30.57 2.54 -17.88
N SER A 463 -31.42 3.11 -18.74
CA SER A 463 -31.93 2.51 -19.97
C SER A 463 -31.50 3.24 -21.26
N LYS A 464 -30.99 4.47 -21.17
CA LYS A 464 -30.64 5.28 -22.34
C LYS A 464 -29.21 4.98 -22.80
N VAL A 465 -29.07 4.49 -24.04
CA VAL A 465 -27.76 4.27 -24.68
C VAL A 465 -27.17 5.62 -25.10
N PHE A 466 -25.91 5.87 -24.75
CA PHE A 466 -25.20 7.10 -25.14
C PHE A 466 -23.89 6.83 -25.89
N VAL A 467 -23.27 5.66 -25.72
CA VAL A 467 -22.15 5.18 -26.54
C VAL A 467 -22.49 3.79 -27.06
N SER A 468 -22.25 3.54 -28.34
CA SER A 468 -22.42 2.21 -28.94
C SER A 468 -21.30 1.92 -29.95
N GLU A 469 -20.73 0.73 -29.87
CA GLU A 469 -19.79 0.18 -30.83
C GLU A 469 -20.26 -1.18 -31.32
N LYS A 470 -19.91 -1.52 -32.57
CA LYS A 470 -20.32 -2.77 -33.22
C LYS A 470 -19.11 -3.54 -33.74
N ILE A 471 -19.04 -4.83 -33.43
CA ILE A 471 -18.07 -5.77 -34.01
C ILE A 471 -18.76 -6.51 -35.14
N ARG A 472 -18.20 -6.41 -36.36
CA ARG A 472 -18.78 -7.02 -37.55
C ARG A 472 -18.69 -8.55 -37.45
N PRO A 473 -19.75 -9.28 -37.87
CA PRO A 473 -19.73 -10.72 -37.86
C PRO A 473 -18.79 -11.29 -38.92
N LEU A 474 -18.16 -12.42 -38.62
CA LEU A 474 -17.40 -13.19 -39.60
C LEU A 474 -18.31 -13.59 -40.78
N LYS A 475 -17.83 -13.40 -42.00
CA LYS A 475 -18.57 -13.72 -43.24
C LYS A 475 -17.85 -14.84 -43.97
N LYS A 476 -18.56 -15.93 -44.23
CA LYS A 476 -18.14 -16.92 -45.24
C LYS A 476 -18.46 -16.34 -46.62
N ASN A 477 -17.55 -16.46 -47.57
CA ASN A 477 -17.81 -16.11 -48.97
C ASN A 477 -18.76 -17.15 -49.60
N VAL A 478 -20.06 -16.96 -49.42
CA VAL A 478 -21.11 -17.89 -49.91
C VAL A 478 -21.25 -17.86 -51.43
N THR A 479 -20.78 -16.79 -52.07
CA THR A 479 -20.83 -16.60 -53.53
C THR A 479 -19.59 -17.10 -54.25
N ALA A 480 -18.59 -17.66 -53.54
CA ALA A 480 -17.31 -18.09 -54.12
C ALA A 480 -17.46 -19.12 -55.25
N LYS A 481 -18.50 -19.96 -55.21
CA LYS A 481 -18.80 -20.98 -56.25
C LYS A 481 -19.83 -20.51 -57.30
N CYS A 482 -20.21 -19.24 -57.29
CA CYS A 482 -21.18 -18.68 -58.24
C CYS A 482 -20.45 -18.02 -59.43
N TYR A 483 -19.98 -18.84 -60.37
CA TYR A 483 -19.21 -18.41 -61.54
C TYR A 483 -20.06 -17.78 -62.67
N GLY A 484 -21.39 -17.97 -62.65
CA GLY A 484 -22.30 -17.40 -63.64
C GLY A 484 -22.80 -15.99 -63.31
N GLY A 485 -23.38 -15.31 -64.31
CA GLY A 485 -23.99 -13.97 -64.20
C GLY A 485 -25.37 -13.92 -63.52
N ASP A 486 -25.89 -15.05 -63.06
CA ASP A 486 -27.21 -15.13 -62.42
C ASP A 486 -27.22 -14.45 -61.04
N ILE A 487 -27.76 -13.23 -61.01
CA ILE A 487 -27.92 -12.39 -59.82
C ILE A 487 -28.86 -13.05 -58.81
N THR A 488 -29.86 -13.81 -59.26
CA THR A 488 -30.89 -14.39 -58.39
C THR A 488 -30.31 -15.44 -57.44
N ARG A 489 -29.41 -16.30 -57.93
CA ARG A 489 -28.71 -17.31 -57.13
C ARG A 489 -27.80 -16.69 -56.08
N ARG A 490 -27.10 -15.59 -56.43
CA ARG A 490 -26.27 -14.83 -55.47
C ARG A 490 -27.11 -14.20 -54.37
N ARG A 491 -28.26 -13.57 -54.72
CA ARG A 491 -29.18 -12.96 -53.75
C ARG A 491 -29.74 -13.98 -52.75
N LYS A 492 -30.24 -15.12 -53.22
CA LYS A 492 -30.78 -16.20 -52.37
C LYS A 492 -29.77 -16.68 -51.31
N LEU A 493 -28.49 -16.82 -51.67
CA LEU A 493 -27.45 -17.25 -50.75
C LEU A 493 -27.12 -16.18 -49.70
N ILE A 494 -27.14 -14.91 -50.09
CA ILE A 494 -26.92 -13.77 -49.18
C ILE A 494 -28.09 -13.64 -48.20
N GLU A 495 -29.33 -13.79 -48.67
CA GLU A 495 -30.54 -13.77 -47.83
C GLU A 495 -30.51 -14.88 -46.77
N LYS A 496 -30.24 -16.13 -47.18
CA LYS A 496 -30.07 -17.24 -46.23
C LYS A 496 -28.97 -16.97 -45.20
N GLN A 497 -27.85 -16.38 -45.61
CA GLN A 497 -26.77 -16.01 -44.70
C GLN A 497 -27.22 -14.92 -43.71
N ASN A 498 -27.97 -13.92 -44.17
CA ASN A 498 -28.47 -12.83 -43.32
C ASN A 498 -29.51 -13.32 -42.30
N GLU A 499 -30.44 -14.19 -42.71
CA GLU A 499 -31.42 -14.81 -41.83
C GLU A 499 -30.75 -15.68 -40.75
N GLY A 500 -29.78 -16.52 -41.15
CA GLY A 500 -29.00 -17.33 -40.20
C GLY A 500 -28.32 -16.46 -39.14
N LYS A 501 -27.72 -15.33 -39.55
CA LYS A 501 -27.09 -14.39 -38.63
C LYS A 501 -28.07 -13.66 -37.72
N LYS A 502 -29.27 -13.32 -38.19
CA LYS A 502 -30.34 -12.75 -37.35
C LYS A 502 -30.78 -13.73 -36.28
N LYS A 503 -30.99 -15.01 -36.63
CA LYS A 503 -31.31 -16.08 -35.67
C LYS A 503 -30.18 -16.30 -34.65
N MET A 504 -28.92 -16.29 -35.10
CA MET A 504 -27.78 -16.39 -34.20
C MET A 504 -27.64 -15.17 -33.28
N PHE A 505 -28.07 -13.97 -33.70
CA PHE A 505 -28.05 -12.77 -32.86
C PHE A 505 -29.05 -12.83 -31.71
N SER A 506 -30.27 -13.33 -31.94
CA SER A 506 -31.31 -13.43 -30.90
C SER A 506 -31.00 -14.48 -29.84
N ILE A 507 -30.29 -15.55 -30.21
CA ILE A 507 -29.99 -16.68 -29.31
C ILE A 507 -28.57 -16.59 -28.74
N GLY A 508 -27.64 -15.97 -29.48
CA GLY A 508 -26.22 -15.98 -29.21
C GLY A 508 -25.84 -15.20 -27.95
N LYS A 509 -25.34 -15.94 -26.95
CA LYS A 509 -24.71 -15.35 -25.75
C LYS A 509 -23.22 -15.18 -25.98
N VAL A 510 -22.72 -13.96 -25.80
CA VAL A 510 -21.28 -13.68 -25.79
C VAL A 510 -20.75 -14.02 -24.40
N LYS A 511 -19.94 -15.08 -24.30
CA LYS A 511 -19.17 -15.37 -23.08
C LYS A 511 -17.85 -14.60 -23.16
N LEU A 512 -17.61 -13.71 -22.20
CA LEU A 512 -16.32 -13.05 -22.09
C LEU A 512 -15.31 -14.01 -21.45
N ALA A 513 -14.15 -14.16 -22.08
CA ALA A 513 -13.05 -14.91 -21.49
C ALA A 513 -12.49 -14.12 -20.28
N PRO A 514 -12.06 -14.80 -19.19
CA PRO A 514 -11.43 -14.15 -18.03
C PRO A 514 -10.23 -13.27 -18.41
N ASN A 515 -9.47 -13.69 -19.43
CA ASN A 515 -8.30 -12.97 -19.94
C ASN A 515 -8.61 -11.56 -20.49
N ILE A 516 -9.86 -11.32 -20.94
CA ILE A 516 -10.27 -9.99 -21.39
C ILE A 516 -10.28 -9.02 -20.20
N PHE A 517 -10.68 -9.48 -19.02
CA PHE A 517 -10.72 -8.66 -17.82
C PHE A 517 -9.32 -8.35 -17.29
N THR A 518 -8.38 -9.31 -17.37
CA THR A 518 -6.98 -9.04 -16.98
C THR A 518 -6.34 -7.99 -17.88
N GLU A 519 -6.57 -8.02 -19.19
CA GLU A 519 -6.06 -6.99 -20.11
C GLU A 519 -6.74 -5.63 -19.93
N LEU A 520 -8.03 -5.62 -19.59
CA LEU A 520 -8.80 -4.39 -19.44
C LEU A 520 -8.48 -3.64 -18.15
N PHE A 521 -8.18 -4.37 -17.07
CA PHE A 521 -7.85 -3.80 -15.76
C PHE A 521 -6.36 -3.74 -15.44
N ASN A 522 -5.48 -4.23 -16.32
CA ASN A 522 -4.04 -4.08 -16.15
C ASN A 522 -3.65 -2.59 -16.21
N LEU A 523 -3.45 -2.00 -15.03
CA LEU A 523 -3.04 -0.61 -14.79
C LEU A 523 -1.66 -0.24 -15.38
N LYS A 524 -0.90 -1.20 -15.94
CA LYS A 524 0.49 -1.01 -16.37
C LYS A 524 0.69 -0.60 -17.84
N ARG A 525 -0.36 -0.41 -18.64
CA ARG A 525 -0.24 -0.21 -20.10
C ARG A 525 -1.08 0.96 -20.67
N SER A 526 -1.18 2.07 -19.95
CA SER A 526 -1.67 3.34 -20.55
C SER A 526 -0.67 4.45 -20.35
#